data_AF-A0A257VUN2-F1
#
_entry.id   AF-A0A257VUN2-F1
#
_cell.length_a   1.000
_cell.length_b   1.000
_cell.length_c   1.000
_cell.angle_alpha   90.00
_cell.angle_beta   90.00
_cell.angle_gamma   90.00
#
_symmetry.space_group_name_H-M   'P 1'
#
loop_
_entity.id
_entity.type
_entity.pdbx_description
1 polymer ?
#
loop_
_entity_poly.entity_id
_entity_poly.type
_entity_poly.pdbx_seq_one_letter_code
_entity_poly.pdbx_strand_id
1 'polypeptide(L)'
;YMDDKVPESRIEKCRADYAAVIGKPFEHFFCPILRRDEPAQLIRGHIVNEALKTSNAWTPQRNDVDSFYGSVIEADLIAIIEDRLRNPFEVWLDPKRCRNHRPKLVCGGETWGHYFSPKVPKPVSGHTPILITDNDDRPVAHLTLKVAPERILDAKDSEIELVIDRDYRPAIIAAMLKAAHLTLFEMMGYQHVFSAAGLLLSDILRSFYERHGGSHSVTESEIEQFFLPFENMIAPLVVTNDRWFRAATDRFCVFLPTDCGATVNTYFSFVNEPPVSVRAKAIRFRPPSGTDAGAWEADVKDLRIPLRQAMPANEVPRALLVQVVEWRTAITTQTISHPTNSPITSPSGRIFSGRPRWSWNSCCGLMPKRW
;
A
#
# COMPACT_ATOMS: atom_id res chain seq x y z
N TYR A 1 20.95 -16.02 -8.13
CA TYR A 1 21.32 -15.47 -6.82
C TYR A 1 22.81 -15.26 -6.82
N MET A 2 23.23 -14.00 -6.65
CA MET A 2 24.62 -13.69 -6.29
C MET A 2 24.87 -14.25 -4.89
N ASP A 3 26.12 -14.39 -4.49
CA ASP A 3 26.49 -14.98 -3.20
C ASP A 3 26.10 -14.02 -2.06
N ASP A 4 24.89 -14.19 -1.49
CA ASP A 4 24.27 -13.31 -0.46
C ASP A 4 24.97 -13.34 0.91
N LYS A 5 26.20 -13.85 0.94
CA LYS A 5 27.09 -13.82 2.09
C LYS A 5 27.34 -12.38 2.52
N VAL A 6 27.25 -12.19 3.84
CA VAL A 6 27.71 -10.96 4.49
C VAL A 6 29.24 -10.87 4.32
N PRO A 7 29.79 -9.76 3.83
CA PRO A 7 31.23 -9.56 3.79
C PRO A 7 31.82 -9.56 5.21
N GLU A 8 32.89 -10.31 5.45
CA GLU A 8 33.51 -10.45 6.79
C GLU A 8 33.89 -9.08 7.40
N SER A 9 34.38 -8.14 6.57
CA SER A 9 34.69 -6.77 7.00
C SER A 9 33.49 -6.02 7.61
N ARG A 10 32.26 -6.38 7.24
CA ARG A 10 31.03 -5.84 7.84
C ARG A 10 30.75 -6.48 9.21
N ILE A 11 31.01 -7.78 9.36
CA ILE A 11 30.89 -8.52 10.63
C ILE A 11 31.93 -7.98 11.63
N GLU A 12 33.19 -7.81 11.21
CA GLU A 12 34.24 -7.24 12.05
C GLU A 12 33.92 -5.81 12.51
N LYS A 13 33.35 -4.96 11.63
CA LYS A 13 32.86 -3.63 12.02
C LYS A 13 31.83 -3.73 13.13
N CYS A 14 30.85 -4.62 13.01
CA CYS A 14 29.86 -4.88 14.06
C CYS A 14 30.50 -5.45 15.34
N ARG A 15 31.52 -6.32 15.22
CA ARG A 15 32.21 -6.92 16.38
C ARG A 15 33.00 -5.88 17.18
N ALA A 16 33.69 -4.98 16.49
CA ALA A 16 34.42 -3.87 17.10
C ALA A 16 33.47 -2.87 17.78
N ASP A 17 32.36 -2.54 17.12
CA ASP A 17 31.33 -1.64 17.67
C ASP A 17 30.63 -2.25 18.91
N TYR A 18 30.31 -3.54 18.88
CA TYR A 18 29.82 -4.27 20.06
C TYR A 18 30.82 -4.23 21.21
N ALA A 19 32.11 -4.47 20.92
CA ALA A 19 33.18 -4.43 21.91
C ALA A 19 33.35 -3.04 22.53
N ALA A 20 33.15 -1.96 21.77
CA ALA A 20 33.20 -0.59 22.28
C ALA A 20 32.06 -0.27 23.26
N VAL A 21 30.89 -0.91 23.13
CA VAL A 21 29.73 -0.68 23.99
C VAL A 21 29.69 -1.62 25.20
N ILE A 22 30.05 -2.90 25.02
CA ILE A 22 29.92 -3.96 26.03
C ILE A 22 31.27 -4.31 26.70
N GLY A 23 32.39 -3.79 26.20
CA GLY A 23 33.74 -4.03 26.73
C GLY A 23 34.39 -5.36 26.29
N LYS A 24 33.68 -6.18 25.47
CA LYS A 24 34.21 -7.40 24.86
C LYS A 24 33.53 -7.67 23.51
N PRO A 25 34.21 -8.28 22.52
CA PRO A 25 33.59 -8.70 21.27
C PRO A 25 32.57 -9.82 21.48
N PHE A 26 31.68 -10.00 20.50
CA PHE A 26 30.86 -11.21 20.37
C PHE A 26 31.67 -12.35 19.71
N GLU A 27 31.28 -13.60 19.98
CA GLU A 27 31.90 -14.81 19.44
C GLU A 27 31.35 -15.14 18.05
N HIS A 28 30.03 -15.14 17.87
CA HIS A 28 29.39 -15.48 16.60
C HIS A 28 28.85 -14.23 15.91
N PHE A 29 27.71 -13.71 16.39
CA PHE A 29 27.07 -12.48 15.97
C PHE A 29 25.94 -12.15 16.94
N PHE A 30 26.06 -11.04 17.66
CA PHE A 30 25.02 -10.60 18.60
C PHE A 30 23.82 -10.02 17.83
N CYS A 31 22.76 -10.81 17.64
CA CYS A 31 21.62 -10.39 16.84
C CYS A 31 20.93 -9.13 17.42
N PRO A 32 20.78 -8.01 16.66
CA PRO A 32 20.21 -6.77 17.19
C PRO A 32 18.71 -6.89 17.54
N ILE A 33 17.99 -7.87 16.97
CA ILE A 33 16.59 -8.15 17.30
C ILE A 33 16.50 -9.07 18.53
N LEU A 34 17.14 -10.25 18.49
CA LEU A 34 17.02 -11.23 19.60
C LEU A 34 17.84 -10.87 20.84
N ARG A 35 18.84 -10.00 20.68
CA ARG A 35 19.82 -9.63 21.72
C ARG A 35 20.54 -10.85 22.32
N ARG A 36 20.97 -11.76 21.44
CA ARG A 36 21.72 -12.99 21.79
C ARG A 36 22.88 -13.18 20.81
N ASP A 37 24.00 -13.66 21.32
CA ASP A 37 25.14 -14.12 20.55
C ASP A 37 25.07 -15.66 20.48
N GLU A 38 24.67 -16.17 19.32
CA GLU A 38 24.38 -17.58 19.09
C GLU A 38 24.87 -17.95 17.68
N PRO A 39 25.33 -19.19 17.44
CA PRO A 39 25.77 -19.61 16.11
C PRO A 39 24.57 -19.69 15.17
N ALA A 40 24.57 -18.85 14.13
CA ALA A 40 23.50 -18.76 13.15
C ALA A 40 24.05 -18.39 11.77
N GLN A 41 23.36 -18.81 10.71
CA GLN A 41 23.69 -18.37 9.35
C GLN A 41 23.38 -16.88 9.22
N LEU A 42 24.34 -16.10 8.73
CA LEU A 42 24.16 -14.68 8.45
C LEU A 42 23.84 -14.43 6.98
N ILE A 43 22.96 -13.45 6.74
CA ILE A 43 22.60 -12.93 5.42
C ILE A 43 22.63 -11.40 5.43
N ARG A 44 22.54 -10.81 4.23
CA ARG A 44 22.28 -9.37 4.05
C ARG A 44 20.80 -9.09 4.31
N GLY A 45 20.43 -8.89 5.58
CA GLY A 45 19.08 -8.53 5.97
C GLY A 45 18.72 -7.16 5.40
N HIS A 46 17.68 -7.11 4.57
CA HIS A 46 17.20 -5.86 3.98
C HIS A 46 16.50 -5.02 5.06
N ILE A 47 16.92 -3.76 5.21
CA ILE A 47 16.36 -2.85 6.22
C ILE A 47 14.93 -2.45 5.83
N VAL A 48 14.71 -2.22 4.54
CA VAL A 48 13.40 -2.10 3.90
C VAL A 48 13.38 -3.16 2.81
N ASN A 49 12.30 -3.95 2.72
CA ASN A 49 12.26 -5.09 1.81
C ASN A 49 12.55 -4.68 0.35
N GLU A 50 13.47 -5.41 -0.30
CA GLU A 50 13.95 -5.11 -1.67
C GLU A 50 12.82 -5.05 -2.70
N ALA A 51 11.72 -5.80 -2.51
CA ALA A 51 10.57 -5.78 -3.40
C ALA A 51 9.91 -4.39 -3.52
N LEU A 52 10.08 -3.52 -2.51
CA LEU A 52 9.59 -2.15 -2.54
C LEU A 52 10.45 -1.22 -3.42
N LYS A 53 11.69 -1.62 -3.76
CA LYS A 53 12.63 -0.90 -4.65
C LYS A 53 12.96 0.54 -4.23
N THR A 54 12.71 0.89 -2.97
CA THR A 54 12.95 2.23 -2.41
C THR A 54 14.34 2.41 -1.81
N SER A 55 15.01 1.32 -1.41
CA SER A 55 16.31 1.34 -0.74
C SER A 55 17.09 0.06 -0.97
N ASN A 56 18.40 0.20 -1.17
CA ASN A 56 19.36 -0.92 -1.23
C ASN A 56 20.11 -1.08 0.11
N ALA A 57 19.61 -0.47 1.19
CA ALA A 57 20.24 -0.53 2.51
C ALA A 57 19.98 -1.90 3.17
N TRP A 58 21.06 -2.56 3.55
CA TRP A 58 21.07 -3.85 4.22
C TRP A 58 22.04 -3.81 5.41
N THR A 59 21.85 -4.72 6.35
CA THR A 59 22.74 -4.89 7.51
C THR A 59 22.94 -6.39 7.79
N PRO A 60 24.02 -6.83 8.46
CA PRO A 60 24.17 -8.23 8.86
C PRO A 60 23.00 -8.68 9.74
N GLN A 61 22.36 -9.78 9.38
CA GLN A 61 21.23 -10.33 10.13
C GLN A 61 21.24 -11.86 10.10
N ARG A 62 20.67 -12.49 11.13
CA ARG A 62 20.46 -13.94 11.13
C ARG A 62 19.39 -14.32 10.10
N ASN A 63 19.65 -15.38 9.34
CA ASN A 63 18.76 -15.87 8.29
C ASN A 63 17.38 -16.29 8.82
N ASP A 64 17.34 -16.94 9.98
CA ASP A 64 16.10 -17.41 10.62
C ASP A 64 15.18 -16.26 11.03
N VAL A 65 15.75 -15.22 11.65
CA VAL A 65 15.01 -14.00 12.03
C VAL A 65 14.50 -13.24 10.80
N ASP A 66 15.35 -13.04 9.79
CA ASP A 66 14.94 -12.30 8.60
C ASP A 66 13.91 -13.06 7.76
N SER A 67 14.14 -14.36 7.53
CA SER A 67 13.20 -15.21 6.79
C SER A 67 11.84 -15.29 7.46
N PHE A 68 11.79 -15.34 8.80
CA PHE A 68 10.53 -15.28 9.55
C PHE A 68 9.77 -13.98 9.27
N TYR A 69 10.41 -12.81 9.46
CA TYR A 69 9.74 -11.53 9.22
C TYR A 69 9.38 -11.31 7.74
N GLY A 70 10.27 -11.71 6.82
CA GLY A 70 10.05 -11.64 5.39
C GLY A 70 8.81 -12.45 4.94
N SER A 71 8.63 -13.65 5.49
CA SER A 71 7.53 -14.55 5.11
C SER A 71 6.21 -14.32 5.88
N VAL A 72 6.27 -13.95 7.16
CA VAL A 72 5.08 -13.79 8.02
C VAL A 72 4.50 -12.37 7.98
N ILE A 73 5.35 -11.35 7.84
CA ILE A 73 4.93 -9.94 7.98
C ILE A 73 5.06 -9.20 6.64
N GLU A 74 6.23 -9.24 6.03
CA GLU A 74 6.53 -8.39 4.86
C GLU A 74 5.85 -8.90 3.59
N ALA A 75 5.62 -10.21 3.46
CA ALA A 75 4.96 -10.82 2.31
C ALA A 75 3.58 -10.20 2.01
N ASP A 76 2.76 -9.95 3.05
CA ASP A 76 1.48 -9.27 2.90
C ASP A 76 1.66 -7.79 2.54
N LEU A 77 2.59 -7.08 3.19
CA LEU A 77 2.89 -5.68 2.87
C LEU A 77 3.28 -5.49 1.40
N ILE A 78 4.16 -6.37 0.90
CA ILE A 78 4.61 -6.38 -0.50
C ILE A 78 3.44 -6.68 -1.43
N ALA A 79 2.62 -7.68 -1.10
CA ALA A 79 1.46 -8.05 -1.92
C ALA A 79 0.52 -6.86 -2.12
N ILE A 80 0.15 -6.14 -1.06
CA ILE A 80 -0.70 -4.94 -1.15
C ILE A 80 -0.05 -3.87 -2.03
N ILE A 81 1.25 -3.60 -1.84
CA ILE A 81 1.94 -2.52 -2.55
C ILE A 81 2.07 -2.85 -4.05
N GLU A 82 2.35 -4.12 -4.39
CA GLU A 82 2.31 -4.57 -5.79
C GLU A 82 0.89 -4.55 -6.38
N ASP A 83 -0.12 -4.92 -5.60
CA ASP A 83 -1.50 -5.01 -6.06
C ASP A 83 -2.15 -3.64 -6.25
N ARG A 84 -1.74 -2.62 -5.48
CA ARG A 84 -2.10 -1.19 -5.70
C ARG A 84 -1.56 -0.61 -7.02
N LEU A 85 -0.61 -1.27 -7.67
CA LEU A 85 -0.04 -0.86 -8.97
C LEU A 85 -0.66 -1.60 -10.15
N ARG A 86 -1.74 -2.36 -9.92
CA ARG A 86 -2.41 -3.24 -10.88
C ARG A 86 -3.90 -2.94 -10.95
N ASN A 87 -4.51 -3.40 -12.04
CA ASN A 87 -5.96 -3.43 -12.14
C ASN A 87 -6.55 -4.38 -11.09
N PRO A 88 -7.66 -4.03 -10.40
CA PRO A 88 -8.33 -4.96 -9.48
C PRO A 88 -8.67 -6.32 -10.11
N PHE A 89 -9.04 -6.35 -11.40
CA PHE A 89 -9.32 -7.60 -12.11
C PHE A 89 -8.05 -8.41 -12.43
N GLU A 90 -6.88 -7.79 -12.67
CA GLU A 90 -5.61 -8.53 -12.75
C GLU A 90 -5.28 -9.23 -11.43
N VAL A 91 -5.59 -8.59 -10.29
CA VAL A 91 -5.40 -9.13 -8.94
C VAL A 91 -6.39 -10.26 -8.64
N TRP A 92 -7.67 -10.11 -8.98
CA TRP A 92 -8.71 -11.11 -8.69
C TRP A 92 -8.72 -12.30 -9.67
N LEU A 93 -8.21 -12.13 -10.90
CA LEU A 93 -8.06 -13.22 -11.86
C LEU A 93 -6.81 -14.09 -11.60
N ASP A 94 -5.80 -13.60 -10.87
CA ASP A 94 -4.67 -14.40 -10.39
C ASP A 94 -5.10 -15.21 -9.14
N PRO A 95 -5.18 -16.56 -9.20
CA PRO A 95 -5.61 -17.37 -8.06
C PRO A 95 -4.66 -17.33 -6.86
N LYS A 96 -3.42 -16.83 -7.02
CA LYS A 96 -2.51 -16.59 -5.90
C LYS A 96 -2.87 -15.28 -5.18
N ARG A 97 -3.01 -14.18 -5.91
CA ARG A 97 -3.32 -12.85 -5.34
C ARG A 97 -4.75 -12.76 -4.82
N CYS A 98 -5.72 -13.32 -5.54
CA CYS A 98 -7.12 -13.38 -5.11
C CYS A 98 -7.29 -14.07 -3.74
N ARG A 99 -6.46 -15.07 -3.40
CA ARG A 99 -6.47 -15.73 -2.08
C ARG A 99 -5.92 -14.86 -0.93
N ASN A 100 -5.17 -13.81 -1.23
CA ASN A 100 -4.63 -12.87 -0.25
C ASN A 100 -5.63 -11.75 0.08
N HIS A 101 -6.48 -11.35 -0.87
CA HIS A 101 -7.53 -10.34 -0.66
C HIS A 101 -8.85 -10.92 -0.19
N ARG A 102 -9.19 -12.15 -0.63
CA ARG A 102 -10.44 -12.86 -0.30
C ARG A 102 -11.67 -11.95 -0.40
N PRO A 103 -11.91 -11.29 -1.56
CA PRO A 103 -13.06 -10.43 -1.72
C PRO A 103 -14.34 -11.18 -1.34
N LYS A 104 -15.26 -10.50 -0.66
CA LYS A 104 -16.60 -10.95 -0.31
C LYS A 104 -17.56 -10.18 -1.22
N LEU A 105 -18.48 -10.88 -1.88
CA LEU A 105 -19.55 -10.19 -2.60
C LEU A 105 -20.75 -10.10 -1.67
N VAL A 106 -21.19 -8.89 -1.37
CA VAL A 106 -22.28 -8.61 -0.43
C VAL A 106 -23.43 -8.00 -1.20
N CYS A 107 -24.64 -8.52 -1.04
CA CYS A 107 -25.84 -7.96 -1.64
C CYS A 107 -26.92 -7.79 -0.57
N GLY A 108 -27.41 -6.57 -0.36
CA GLY A 108 -28.43 -6.28 0.66
C GLY A 108 -28.02 -6.69 2.08
N GLY A 109 -26.71 -6.72 2.37
CA GLY A 109 -26.15 -7.20 3.64
C GLY A 109 -25.90 -8.72 3.73
N GLU A 110 -26.32 -9.52 2.75
CA GLU A 110 -26.02 -10.95 2.67
C GLU A 110 -24.71 -11.19 1.90
N THR A 111 -23.83 -12.07 2.40
CA THR A 111 -22.63 -12.48 1.63
C THR A 111 -22.95 -13.61 0.67
N TRP A 112 -22.74 -13.37 -0.63
CA TRP A 112 -22.90 -14.35 -1.70
C TRP A 112 -21.56 -14.98 -2.10
N GLY A 113 -21.56 -16.31 -2.25
CA GLY A 113 -20.42 -17.02 -2.82
C GLY A 113 -20.23 -16.65 -4.28
N HIS A 114 -18.98 -16.47 -4.71
CA HIS A 114 -18.65 -16.14 -6.10
C HIS A 114 -17.31 -16.74 -6.53
N TYR A 115 -16.94 -16.55 -7.80
CA TYR A 115 -15.59 -16.75 -8.32
C TYR A 115 -15.37 -15.94 -9.60
N PHE A 116 -14.13 -15.52 -9.85
CA PHE A 116 -13.70 -14.89 -11.10
C PHE A 116 -13.07 -15.93 -12.05
N SER A 117 -13.21 -15.71 -13.35
CA SER A 117 -12.63 -16.55 -14.40
C SER A 117 -12.22 -15.70 -15.62
N PRO A 118 -11.06 -15.95 -16.25
CA PRO A 118 -10.65 -15.28 -17.48
C PRO A 118 -11.33 -15.85 -18.73
N LYS A 119 -12.15 -16.90 -18.58
CA LYS A 119 -12.91 -17.56 -19.66
C LYS A 119 -14.36 -17.71 -19.27
N VAL A 120 -15.24 -17.79 -20.27
CA VAL A 120 -16.66 -18.11 -20.07
C VAL A 120 -16.76 -19.37 -19.20
N PRO A 121 -17.38 -19.30 -18.02
CA PRO A 121 -17.53 -20.46 -17.15
C PRO A 121 -18.47 -21.48 -17.81
N LYS A 122 -18.24 -22.77 -17.57
CA LYS A 122 -19.25 -23.77 -17.92
C LYS A 122 -20.52 -23.48 -17.11
N PRO A 123 -21.73 -23.52 -17.70
CA PRO A 123 -22.97 -23.37 -16.95
C PRO A 123 -23.05 -24.38 -15.80
N VAL A 124 -23.38 -23.89 -14.60
CA VAL A 124 -23.63 -24.70 -13.41
C VAL A 124 -25.02 -24.35 -12.91
N SER A 125 -25.83 -25.36 -12.58
CA SER A 125 -27.20 -25.14 -12.08
C SER A 125 -27.17 -24.32 -10.78
N GLY A 126 -28.05 -23.32 -10.67
CA GLY A 126 -28.10 -22.42 -9.52
C GLY A 126 -26.93 -21.43 -9.41
N HIS A 127 -26.10 -21.27 -10.45
CA HIS A 127 -25.10 -20.22 -10.56
C HIS A 127 -25.47 -19.26 -11.69
N THR A 128 -25.16 -17.96 -11.52
CA THR A 128 -25.39 -16.93 -12.53
C THR A 128 -24.07 -16.34 -13.02
N PRO A 129 -23.70 -16.49 -14.30
CA PRO A 129 -22.54 -15.85 -14.88
C PRO A 129 -22.83 -14.40 -15.26
N ILE A 130 -21.91 -13.51 -14.91
CA ILE A 130 -21.90 -12.09 -15.24
C ILE A 130 -20.62 -11.80 -16.04
N LEU A 131 -20.78 -11.20 -17.21
CA LEU A 131 -19.66 -10.65 -17.98
C LEU A 131 -19.34 -9.26 -17.45
N ILE A 132 -18.08 -9.04 -17.06
CA ILE A 132 -17.55 -7.73 -16.70
C ILE A 132 -16.78 -7.20 -17.91
N THR A 133 -17.14 -6.00 -18.36
CA THR A 133 -16.50 -5.30 -19.47
C THR A 133 -15.72 -4.06 -19.00
N ASP A 134 -14.79 -3.59 -19.83
CA ASP A 134 -14.17 -2.27 -19.70
C ASP A 134 -15.05 -1.16 -20.33
N ASN A 135 -14.54 0.08 -20.36
CA ASN A 135 -15.22 1.22 -20.96
C ASN A 135 -15.37 1.12 -22.50
N ASP A 136 -14.66 0.19 -23.15
CA ASP A 136 -14.71 -0.07 -24.60
C ASP A 136 -15.55 -1.33 -24.90
N ASP A 137 -16.40 -1.76 -23.96
CA ASP A 137 -17.21 -2.99 -23.97
C ASP A 137 -16.41 -4.30 -24.15
N ARG A 138 -15.09 -4.29 -23.88
CA ARG A 138 -14.25 -5.48 -24.02
C ARG A 138 -14.37 -6.37 -22.78
N PRO A 139 -14.49 -7.70 -22.92
CA PRO A 139 -14.43 -8.64 -21.80
C PRO A 139 -13.16 -8.48 -20.96
N VAL A 140 -13.33 -8.14 -19.67
CA VAL A 140 -12.25 -8.07 -18.67
C VAL A 140 -12.24 -9.34 -17.84
N ALA A 141 -13.40 -9.76 -17.33
CA ALA A 141 -13.54 -10.92 -16.46
C ALA A 141 -14.93 -11.56 -16.57
N HIS A 142 -15.03 -12.84 -16.24
CA HIS A 142 -16.31 -13.47 -15.92
C HIS A 142 -16.43 -13.65 -14.41
N LEU A 143 -17.35 -12.94 -13.79
CA LEU A 143 -17.76 -13.15 -12.40
C LEU A 143 -18.91 -14.15 -12.40
N THR A 144 -18.80 -15.23 -11.64
CA THR A 144 -19.95 -16.13 -11.42
C THR A 144 -20.41 -16.03 -9.99
N LEU A 145 -21.70 -15.73 -9.81
CA LEU A 145 -22.36 -15.73 -8.52
C LEU A 145 -22.94 -17.12 -8.26
N LYS A 146 -22.78 -17.65 -7.05
CA LYS A 146 -23.31 -18.95 -6.62
C LYS A 146 -24.76 -18.82 -6.12
N VAL A 147 -25.56 -18.06 -6.86
CA VAL A 147 -27.00 -17.86 -6.65
C VAL A 147 -27.72 -17.97 -7.98
N ALA A 148 -28.96 -18.43 -7.94
CA ALA A 148 -29.81 -18.60 -9.12
C ALA A 148 -30.27 -17.23 -9.68
N PRO A 149 -30.53 -17.12 -11.00
CA PRO A 149 -30.87 -15.84 -11.63
C PRO A 149 -32.07 -15.13 -11.02
N GLU A 150 -33.06 -15.89 -10.58
CA GLU A 150 -34.30 -15.39 -9.95
C GLU A 150 -33.97 -14.57 -8.69
N ARG A 151 -33.03 -15.05 -7.88
CA ARG A 151 -32.62 -14.38 -6.64
C ARG A 151 -31.86 -13.06 -6.89
N ILE A 152 -31.22 -12.92 -8.06
CA ILE A 152 -30.60 -11.65 -8.47
C ILE A 152 -31.67 -10.67 -8.94
N LEU A 153 -32.71 -11.15 -9.63
CA LEU A 153 -33.87 -10.34 -10.02
C LEU A 153 -34.69 -9.88 -8.79
N ASP A 154 -34.78 -10.70 -7.74
CA ASP A 154 -35.38 -10.31 -6.45
C ASP A 154 -34.53 -9.24 -5.73
N ALA A 155 -33.21 -9.24 -5.96
CA ALA A 155 -32.26 -8.29 -5.38
C ALA A 155 -32.06 -7.00 -6.22
N LYS A 156 -32.90 -6.75 -7.24
CA LYS A 156 -32.83 -5.59 -8.16
C LYS A 156 -33.06 -4.19 -7.56
N ASP A 157 -33.22 -4.10 -6.25
CA ASP A 157 -33.31 -2.83 -5.51
C ASP A 157 -32.26 -2.81 -4.36
N SER A 158 -31.37 -3.81 -4.33
CA SER A 158 -30.29 -3.97 -3.36
C SER A 158 -28.94 -3.65 -3.99
N GLU A 159 -28.11 -2.91 -3.28
CA GLU A 159 -26.72 -2.71 -3.67
C GLU A 159 -25.95 -4.04 -3.65
N ILE A 160 -25.17 -4.31 -4.70
CA ILE A 160 -24.16 -5.36 -4.73
C ILE A 160 -22.79 -4.69 -4.58
N GLU A 161 -22.05 -5.06 -3.53
CA GLU A 161 -20.71 -4.58 -3.20
C GLU A 161 -19.69 -5.73 -3.30
N LEU A 162 -18.44 -5.42 -3.68
CA LEU A 162 -17.32 -6.36 -3.59
C LEU A 162 -16.33 -5.93 -2.50
N VAL A 163 -16.62 -6.33 -1.27
CA VAL A 163 -15.91 -5.90 -0.06
C VAL A 163 -14.63 -6.71 0.15
N ILE A 164 -13.49 -6.03 0.22
CA ILE A 164 -12.23 -6.59 0.75
C ILE A 164 -12.19 -6.23 2.24
N ASP A 165 -12.21 -7.25 3.09
CA ASP A 165 -12.33 -7.14 4.54
C ASP A 165 -11.09 -7.77 5.20
N ARG A 166 -9.97 -7.05 5.09
CA ARG A 166 -8.65 -7.46 5.59
C ARG A 166 -7.91 -6.25 6.15
N ASP A 167 -7.54 -6.30 7.42
CA ASP A 167 -6.77 -5.24 8.06
C ASP A 167 -5.27 -5.47 7.90
N TYR A 168 -4.64 -4.59 7.13
CA TYR A 168 -3.21 -4.65 6.87
C TYR A 168 -2.37 -3.77 7.81
N ARG A 169 -3.00 -2.98 8.69
CA ARG A 169 -2.29 -2.10 9.65
C ARG A 169 -1.32 -2.90 10.55
N PRO A 170 -1.67 -4.09 11.09
CA PRO A 170 -0.75 -4.84 11.95
C PRO A 170 0.54 -5.26 11.25
N ALA A 171 0.46 -5.73 10.00
CA ALA A 171 1.62 -6.10 9.20
C ALA A 171 2.48 -4.86 8.84
N ILE A 172 1.83 -3.73 8.52
CA ILE A 172 2.52 -2.44 8.31
C ILE A 172 3.27 -2.01 9.58
N ILE A 173 2.62 -2.06 10.75
CA ILE A 173 3.24 -1.71 12.04
C ILE A 173 4.47 -2.59 12.29
N ALA A 174 4.33 -3.91 12.18
CA ALA A 174 5.42 -4.86 12.40
C ALA A 174 6.62 -4.62 11.45
N ALA A 175 6.35 -4.43 10.15
CA ALA A 175 7.37 -4.15 9.14
C ALA A 175 8.08 -2.80 9.41
N MET A 176 7.34 -1.76 9.76
CA MET A 176 7.90 -0.44 10.07
C MET A 176 8.73 -0.45 11.36
N LEU A 177 8.31 -1.18 12.40
CA LEU A 177 9.10 -1.35 13.63
C LEU A 177 10.42 -2.09 13.36
N LYS A 178 10.40 -3.16 12.56
CA LYS A 178 11.61 -3.87 12.10
C LYS A 178 12.53 -2.93 11.32
N ALA A 179 11.99 -2.25 10.31
CA ALA A 179 12.74 -1.34 9.45
C ALA A 179 13.37 -0.17 10.23
N ALA A 180 12.62 0.44 11.15
CA ALA A 180 13.13 1.51 12.02
C ALA A 180 14.26 1.01 12.92
N HIS A 181 14.10 -0.16 13.56
CA HIS A 181 15.13 -0.73 14.43
C HIS A 181 16.42 -1.05 13.66
N LEU A 182 16.31 -1.67 12.48
CA LEU A 182 17.46 -2.01 11.64
C LEU A 182 18.11 -0.77 10.99
N THR A 183 17.33 0.28 10.68
CA THR A 183 17.86 1.58 10.23
C THR A 183 18.72 2.22 11.32
N LEU A 184 18.21 2.28 12.55
CA LEU A 184 18.93 2.87 13.68
C LEU A 184 20.16 2.04 14.08
N PHE A 185 20.10 0.70 13.95
CA PHE A 185 21.27 -0.16 14.08
C PHE A 185 22.32 0.08 12.97
N GLU A 186 21.91 0.25 11.72
CA GLU A 186 22.84 0.54 10.63
C GLU A 186 23.55 1.90 10.80
N MET A 187 22.83 2.89 11.35
CA MET A 187 23.35 4.25 11.60
C MET A 187 24.20 4.37 12.87
N MET A 188 23.80 3.74 13.98
CA MET A 188 24.36 3.96 15.32
C MET A 188 24.92 2.70 15.99
N GLY A 189 24.88 1.55 15.31
CA GLY A 189 25.42 0.29 15.81
C GLY A 189 24.75 -0.20 17.09
N TYR A 190 25.52 -0.86 17.94
CA TYR A 190 25.08 -1.38 19.23
C TYR A 190 24.81 -0.29 20.27
N GLN A 191 25.28 0.95 20.07
CA GLN A 191 24.85 2.08 20.90
C GLN A 191 23.33 2.26 20.82
N HIS A 192 22.72 2.04 19.65
CA HIS A 192 21.26 1.97 19.50
C HIS A 192 20.68 0.75 20.21
N VAL A 193 21.21 -0.45 19.94
CA VAL A 193 20.67 -1.74 20.46
C VAL A 193 20.57 -1.76 21.98
N PHE A 194 21.53 -1.13 22.68
CA PHE A 194 21.54 -1.01 24.13
C PHE A 194 20.98 0.32 24.68
N SER A 195 20.50 1.22 23.81
CA SER A 195 19.71 2.39 24.22
C SER A 195 18.31 1.98 24.67
N ALA A 196 17.64 2.81 25.48
CA ALA A 196 16.27 2.54 25.91
C ALA A 196 15.28 2.31 24.74
N ALA A 197 15.47 3.02 23.61
CA ALA A 197 14.64 2.86 22.42
C ALA A 197 14.92 1.55 21.68
N GLY A 198 16.20 1.19 21.49
CA GLY A 198 16.58 -0.08 20.87
C GLY A 198 16.20 -1.30 21.71
N LEU A 199 16.30 -1.19 23.05
CA LEU A 199 15.79 -2.20 23.97
C LEU A 199 14.28 -2.41 23.78
N LEU A 200 13.47 -1.35 23.81
CA LEU A 200 12.02 -1.43 23.58
C LEU A 200 11.67 -2.06 22.23
N LEU A 201 12.25 -1.58 21.13
CA LEU A 201 11.98 -2.11 19.79
C LEU A 201 12.42 -3.57 19.65
N SER A 202 13.61 -3.92 20.16
CA SER A 202 14.08 -5.30 20.16
C SER A 202 13.20 -6.21 21.00
N ASP A 203 12.66 -5.75 22.14
CA ASP A 203 11.77 -6.55 22.99
C ASP A 203 10.41 -6.83 22.33
N ILE A 204 9.84 -5.86 21.61
CA ILE A 204 8.62 -6.06 20.83
C ILE A 204 8.85 -7.12 19.74
N LEU A 205 9.89 -6.94 18.91
CA LEU A 205 10.20 -7.85 17.80
C LEU A 205 10.59 -9.24 18.31
N ARG A 206 11.50 -9.31 19.29
CA ARG A 206 11.91 -10.57 19.92
C ARG A 206 10.73 -11.32 20.53
N SER A 207 9.84 -10.65 21.26
CA SER A 207 8.70 -11.31 21.89
C SER A 207 7.73 -11.91 20.88
N PHE A 208 7.60 -11.34 19.67
CA PHE A 208 6.83 -11.94 18.58
C PHE A 208 7.56 -13.14 17.98
N TYR A 209 8.86 -12.99 17.68
CA TYR A 209 9.69 -14.07 17.15
C TYR A 209 9.78 -15.28 18.11
N GLU A 210 9.94 -15.06 19.42
CA GLU A 210 10.06 -16.14 20.40
C GLU A 210 8.74 -16.93 20.57
N ARG A 211 7.58 -16.31 20.31
CA ARG A 211 6.28 -17.00 20.31
C ARG A 211 6.01 -17.81 19.04
N HIS A 212 6.48 -17.32 17.89
CA HIS A 212 6.00 -17.79 16.59
C HIS A 212 7.11 -18.28 15.62
N GLY A 213 8.38 -18.03 15.90
CA GLY A 213 9.51 -18.29 14.99
C GLY A 213 9.78 -19.76 14.66
N GLY A 214 9.27 -20.68 15.49
CA GLY A 214 9.25 -22.12 15.20
C GLY A 214 7.99 -22.60 14.48
N SER A 215 7.01 -21.73 14.22
CA SER A 215 5.76 -22.05 13.53
C SER A 215 5.81 -21.65 12.06
N HIS A 216 5.35 -22.52 11.17
CA HIS A 216 5.11 -22.19 9.76
C HIS A 216 3.75 -21.54 9.50
N SER A 217 2.90 -21.40 10.52
CA SER A 217 1.60 -20.76 10.43
C SER A 217 1.42 -19.77 11.58
N VAL A 218 1.45 -18.49 11.24
CA VAL A 218 1.00 -17.40 12.11
C VAL A 218 -0.24 -16.82 11.46
N THR A 219 -1.30 -16.66 12.24
CA THR A 219 -2.58 -16.15 11.74
C THR A 219 -2.64 -14.64 11.76
N GLU A 220 -3.47 -14.07 10.91
CA GLU A 220 -3.69 -12.62 10.83
C GLU A 220 -4.14 -12.03 12.17
N SER A 221 -4.96 -12.76 12.94
CA SER A 221 -5.41 -12.31 14.27
C SER A 221 -4.29 -12.35 15.32
N GLU A 222 -3.32 -13.27 15.23
CA GLU A 222 -2.13 -13.24 16.11
C GLU A 222 -1.23 -12.03 15.80
N ILE A 223 -1.07 -11.67 14.52
CA ILE A 223 -0.35 -10.46 14.10
C ILE A 223 -1.11 -9.21 14.60
N GLU A 224 -2.42 -9.16 14.43
CA GLU A 224 -3.29 -8.07 14.90
C GLU A 224 -3.21 -7.87 16.41
N GLN A 225 -3.50 -8.91 17.19
CA GLN A 225 -3.48 -8.87 18.65
C GLN A 225 -2.10 -8.47 19.21
N PHE A 226 -1.02 -8.84 18.52
CA PHE A 226 0.33 -8.49 18.94
C PHE A 226 0.73 -7.06 18.56
N PHE A 227 0.51 -6.64 17.31
CA PHE A 227 1.10 -5.41 16.78
C PHE A 227 0.20 -4.18 16.82
N LEU A 228 -1.14 -4.35 16.81
CA LEU A 228 -2.07 -3.20 16.84
C LEU A 228 -1.86 -2.27 18.05
N PRO A 229 -1.52 -2.76 19.28
CA PRO A 229 -1.20 -1.89 20.42
C PRO A 229 -0.04 -0.91 20.19
N PHE A 230 0.81 -1.14 19.18
CA PHE A 230 1.96 -0.30 18.85
C PHE A 230 1.70 0.71 17.71
N GLU A 231 0.45 0.86 17.25
CA GLU A 231 0.10 1.81 16.15
C GLU A 231 0.61 3.23 16.40
N ASN A 232 0.58 3.70 17.66
CA ASN A 232 1.03 5.03 18.05
C ASN A 232 2.54 5.23 17.93
N MET A 233 3.33 4.16 17.84
CA MET A 233 4.78 4.23 17.58
C MET A 233 5.09 4.61 16.12
N ILE A 234 4.16 4.39 15.19
CA ILE A 234 4.32 4.76 13.77
C ILE A 234 3.43 5.94 13.35
N ALA A 235 2.46 6.34 14.17
CA ALA A 235 1.46 7.38 13.85
C ALA A 235 2.01 8.69 13.24
N PRO A 236 3.17 9.25 13.65
CA PRO A 236 3.72 10.46 13.02
C PRO A 236 4.05 10.30 11.52
N LEU A 237 4.43 9.10 11.09
CA LEU A 237 4.67 8.75 9.68
C LEU A 237 3.37 8.52 8.91
N VAL A 238 2.28 8.20 9.63
CA VAL A 238 0.94 7.93 9.09
C VAL A 238 0.17 9.24 8.86
N VAL A 239 0.13 10.12 9.87
CA VAL A 239 -0.62 11.39 9.84
C VAL A 239 -0.09 12.36 8.77
N THR A 240 1.19 12.23 8.40
CA THR A 240 1.80 13.02 7.32
C THR A 240 1.57 12.43 5.92
N ASN A 241 1.06 11.20 5.81
CA ASN A 241 0.85 10.50 4.54
C ASN A 241 -0.37 9.56 4.59
N ASP A 242 -1.54 10.20 4.66
CA ASP A 242 -2.89 9.61 4.77
C ASP A 242 -3.19 8.45 3.79
N ARG A 243 -2.43 8.35 2.68
CA ARG A 243 -2.52 7.28 1.66
C ARG A 243 -2.18 5.88 2.17
N TRP A 244 -1.40 5.75 3.24
CA TRP A 244 -1.00 4.43 3.73
C TRP A 244 -2.09 3.80 4.61
N PHE A 245 -2.68 4.59 5.51
CA PHE A 245 -3.70 4.09 6.46
C PHE A 245 -5.10 4.02 5.90
N ARG A 246 -5.56 5.00 5.10
CA ARG A 246 -6.87 4.89 4.42
C ARG A 246 -6.95 3.55 3.68
N ALA A 247 -5.93 3.28 2.86
CA ALA A 247 -5.78 2.04 2.10
C ALA A 247 -5.24 0.82 2.89
N ALA A 248 -5.15 0.89 4.21
CA ALA A 248 -5.05 -0.28 5.10
C ALA A 248 -6.41 -0.62 5.73
N THR A 249 -7.40 0.27 5.60
CA THR A 249 -8.81 0.13 5.99
C THR A 249 -9.79 0.30 4.82
N ASP A 250 -9.29 0.36 3.58
CA ASP A 250 -10.11 0.68 2.40
C ASP A 250 -11.10 -0.46 2.14
N ARG A 251 -12.35 -0.22 2.54
CA ARG A 251 -13.49 -0.89 1.93
C ARG A 251 -13.61 -0.42 0.49
N PHE A 252 -13.14 -1.26 -0.43
CA PHE A 252 -13.49 -1.09 -1.83
C PHE A 252 -15.00 -1.37 -1.97
N CYS A 253 -15.79 -0.32 -2.20
CA CYS A 253 -17.20 -0.44 -2.55
C CYS A 253 -17.36 -0.12 -4.05
N VAL A 254 -17.38 -1.17 -4.87
CA VAL A 254 -17.90 -1.07 -6.24
C VAL A 254 -19.40 -1.22 -6.13
N PHE A 255 -20.11 -0.10 -6.01
CA PHE A 255 -21.56 -0.05 -6.14
C PHE A 255 -21.94 -0.70 -7.47
N LEU A 256 -22.65 -1.82 -7.51
CA LEU A 256 -23.30 -2.28 -8.74
C LEU A 256 -24.78 -1.89 -8.68
N PRO A 257 -25.20 -0.96 -9.54
CA PRO A 257 -26.53 -0.38 -9.49
C PRO A 257 -27.67 -1.29 -9.86
N THR A 258 -28.81 -0.95 -9.29
CA THR A 258 -30.06 -1.63 -9.53
C THR A 258 -31.20 -0.60 -9.52
N ASP A 259 -31.67 -0.24 -10.73
CA ASP A 259 -32.97 0.32 -11.13
C ASP A 259 -33.68 1.49 -10.38
N CYS A 260 -33.11 2.15 -9.36
CA CYS A 260 -33.87 3.09 -8.52
C CYS A 260 -33.30 4.51 -8.35
N GLY A 261 -33.85 5.48 -9.09
CA GLY A 261 -33.89 6.90 -8.68
C GLY A 261 -32.60 7.73 -8.59
N ALA A 262 -31.79 7.44 -7.57
CA ALA A 262 -30.87 8.37 -6.92
C ALA A 262 -29.45 8.40 -7.51
N THR A 263 -28.82 9.56 -7.37
CA THR A 263 -27.39 9.79 -7.62
C THR A 263 -26.52 9.11 -6.56
N VAL A 264 -25.59 8.24 -6.97
CA VAL A 264 -24.48 7.78 -6.13
C VAL A 264 -23.30 8.74 -6.24
N ASN A 265 -22.75 9.14 -5.10
CA ASN A 265 -21.46 9.84 -5.02
C ASN A 265 -20.32 8.81 -4.97
N THR A 266 -19.77 8.44 -6.12
CA THR A 266 -18.63 7.52 -6.17
C THR A 266 -17.33 8.28 -5.85
N TYR A 267 -16.76 8.07 -4.66
CA TYR A 267 -15.46 8.60 -4.28
C TYR A 267 -14.32 7.66 -4.73
N PHE A 268 -13.67 8.00 -5.85
CA PHE A 268 -12.34 7.48 -6.17
C PHE A 268 -11.27 8.49 -5.73
N SER A 269 -10.65 8.29 -4.56
CA SER A 269 -9.58 9.18 -4.07
C SER A 269 -8.17 8.70 -4.41
N PHE A 270 -7.81 8.67 -5.70
CA PHE A 270 -6.46 8.28 -6.16
C PHE A 270 -5.87 9.16 -7.27
N VAL A 271 -5.83 10.49 -7.10
CA VAL A 271 -4.92 11.37 -7.87
C VAL A 271 -4.42 12.56 -7.01
N ASN A 272 -3.38 13.27 -7.47
CA ASN A 272 -2.70 14.33 -6.71
C ASN A 272 -3.44 15.68 -6.63
N GLU A 273 -4.42 15.97 -7.49
CA GLU A 273 -5.24 17.21 -7.48
C GLU A 273 -6.69 16.92 -7.93
N PRO A 274 -7.70 17.72 -7.51
CA PRO A 274 -9.11 17.48 -7.85
C PRO A 274 -9.50 17.93 -9.28
N PRO A 275 -10.44 17.24 -9.95
CA PRO A 275 -10.86 17.56 -11.32
C PRO A 275 -11.76 18.80 -11.40
N VAL A 276 -11.61 19.61 -12.47
CA VAL A 276 -12.30 20.91 -12.63
C VAL A 276 -13.74 20.80 -13.19
N SER A 277 -14.06 19.71 -13.88
CA SER A 277 -15.42 19.38 -14.33
C SER A 277 -15.51 17.90 -14.73
N VAL A 278 -16.66 17.27 -14.52
CA VAL A 278 -16.93 15.88 -14.95
C VAL A 278 -17.88 15.86 -16.15
N ARG A 279 -17.68 14.91 -17.07
CA ARG A 279 -18.62 14.57 -18.15
C ARG A 279 -19.19 13.17 -17.94
N ALA A 280 -20.49 13.01 -18.21
CA ALA A 280 -21.19 11.73 -18.12
C ALA A 280 -22.08 11.49 -19.36
N LYS A 281 -22.33 10.23 -19.69
CA LYS A 281 -23.25 9.75 -20.72
C LYS A 281 -24.28 8.80 -20.11
N ALA A 282 -25.46 8.71 -20.72
CA ALA A 282 -26.55 7.84 -20.30
C ALA A 282 -26.77 6.68 -21.29
N ILE A 283 -27.18 5.52 -20.77
CA ILE A 283 -27.57 4.33 -21.54
C ILE A 283 -28.91 3.83 -21.01
N ARG A 284 -29.80 3.36 -21.90
CA ARG A 284 -31.14 2.89 -21.61
C ARG A 284 -31.31 1.45 -22.09
N PHE A 285 -31.83 0.57 -21.22
CA PHE A 285 -32.31 -0.75 -21.66
C PHE A 285 -33.70 -0.62 -22.30
N ARG A 286 -33.90 -1.26 -23.45
CA ARG A 286 -35.23 -1.53 -24.01
C ARG A 286 -35.56 -3.00 -23.71
N PRO A 287 -36.55 -3.29 -22.84
CA PRO A 287 -36.95 -4.66 -22.56
C PRO A 287 -37.53 -5.35 -23.82
N PRO A 288 -37.53 -6.69 -23.89
CA PRO A 288 -38.07 -7.43 -25.02
C PRO A 288 -39.53 -7.06 -25.31
N SER A 289 -39.85 -6.75 -26.56
CA SER A 289 -41.23 -6.50 -27.00
C SER A 289 -41.52 -7.27 -28.30
N GLY A 290 -42.33 -8.33 -28.21
CA GLY A 290 -42.58 -9.23 -29.33
C GLY A 290 -41.46 -10.26 -29.49
N THR A 291 -40.91 -10.39 -30.71
CA THR A 291 -39.87 -11.38 -31.05
C THR A 291 -38.44 -10.89 -30.81
N ASP A 292 -38.25 -9.60 -30.53
CA ASP A 292 -36.92 -9.01 -30.35
C ASP A 292 -36.38 -9.30 -28.95
N ALA A 293 -35.14 -9.79 -28.88
CA ALA A 293 -34.40 -9.86 -27.63
C ALA A 293 -34.15 -8.44 -27.07
N GLY A 294 -34.22 -8.29 -25.76
CA GLY A 294 -33.99 -6.99 -25.11
C GLY A 294 -32.61 -6.43 -25.43
N ALA A 295 -32.54 -5.13 -25.73
CA ALA A 295 -31.35 -4.48 -26.27
C ALA A 295 -31.03 -3.18 -25.52
N TRP A 296 -29.77 -2.78 -25.51
CA TRP A 296 -29.29 -1.55 -24.86
C TRP A 296 -29.02 -0.47 -25.91
N GLU A 297 -29.48 0.76 -25.66
CA GLU A 297 -29.27 1.93 -26.52
C GLU A 297 -28.64 3.08 -25.73
N ALA A 298 -27.64 3.76 -26.29
CA ALA A 298 -27.01 4.94 -25.69
C ALA A 298 -27.78 6.23 -26.02
N ASP A 299 -28.09 7.05 -25.01
CA ASP A 299 -28.79 8.34 -25.18
C ASP A 299 -27.77 9.50 -25.23
N VAL A 300 -27.67 10.16 -26.39
CA VAL A 300 -26.51 11.01 -26.74
C VAL A 300 -26.70 12.46 -26.29
N LYS A 301 -26.67 12.68 -24.97
CA LYS A 301 -26.46 14.02 -24.39
C LYS A 301 -25.39 13.98 -23.28
N ASP A 302 -24.23 14.52 -23.61
CA ASP A 302 -23.13 14.77 -22.67
C ASP A 302 -23.58 15.78 -21.59
N LEU A 303 -23.67 15.35 -20.32
CA LEU A 303 -23.85 16.25 -19.19
C LEU A 303 -22.50 16.76 -18.68
N ARG A 304 -22.40 18.03 -18.29
CA ARG A 304 -21.15 18.67 -17.83
C ARG A 304 -21.37 19.46 -16.54
N ILE A 305 -20.74 19.04 -15.45
CA ILE A 305 -20.99 19.59 -14.11
C ILE A 305 -19.75 20.36 -13.60
N PRO A 306 -19.87 21.67 -13.27
CA PRO A 306 -18.81 22.46 -12.65
C PRO A 306 -18.92 22.47 -11.10
N LEU A 307 -17.79 22.50 -10.40
CA LEU A 307 -17.74 22.36 -8.93
C LEU A 307 -17.56 23.70 -8.17
N ARG A 308 -18.63 24.53 -8.13
CA ARG A 308 -19.05 25.44 -7.02
C ARG A 308 -19.95 26.61 -7.50
N GLN A 309 -21.27 26.50 -7.28
CA GLN A 309 -22.15 27.47 -6.58
C GLN A 309 -23.63 27.06 -6.72
N ALA A 310 -24.51 27.69 -5.94
CA ALA A 310 -25.87 27.24 -5.58
C ALA A 310 -26.84 26.85 -6.72
N MET A 311 -27.72 25.89 -6.41
CA MET A 311 -28.91 25.52 -7.19
C MET A 311 -30.01 26.60 -7.17
N PRO A 312 -30.96 26.53 -8.12
CA PRO A 312 -32.34 26.24 -7.71
C PRO A 312 -32.92 24.96 -8.34
N ALA A 313 -34.10 24.54 -7.89
CA ALA A 313 -34.66 23.20 -8.07
C ALA A 313 -35.53 23.02 -9.32
N ASN A 314 -35.44 21.84 -9.95
CA ASN A 314 -36.57 20.92 -10.19
C ASN A 314 -36.09 19.59 -10.84
N GLU A 315 -36.96 18.57 -10.77
CA GLU A 315 -36.87 17.22 -11.37
C GLU A 315 -36.17 16.09 -10.58
N VAL A 316 -36.81 14.91 -10.66
CA VAL A 316 -36.66 13.68 -9.86
C VAL A 316 -37.30 12.54 -10.69
N PRO A 317 -36.84 11.28 -10.70
CA PRO A 317 -35.46 10.75 -10.70
C PRO A 317 -35.29 9.57 -11.73
N ARG A 318 -34.10 8.94 -11.88
CA ARG A 318 -33.90 7.48 -12.18
C ARG A 318 -32.42 7.10 -12.44
N ALA A 319 -32.09 5.89 -11.99
CA ALA A 319 -30.75 5.33 -11.74
C ALA A 319 -30.63 3.98 -12.50
N LEU A 320 -29.49 3.31 -12.72
CA LEU A 320 -28.04 3.57 -12.53
C LEU A 320 -27.31 2.29 -13.09
N LEU A 321 -26.04 2.35 -13.50
CA LEU A 321 -25.14 1.17 -13.76
C LEU A 321 -23.67 1.63 -13.61
N VAL A 322 -22.73 0.76 -13.21
CA VAL A 322 -21.35 1.18 -12.80
C VAL A 322 -20.23 0.54 -13.61
N GLN A 323 -19.22 1.37 -13.87
CA GLN A 323 -17.95 1.04 -14.49
C GLN A 323 -16.80 1.21 -13.48
N VAL A 324 -15.78 0.37 -13.61
CA VAL A 324 -14.47 0.53 -12.94
C VAL A 324 -13.49 1.07 -13.97
N VAL A 325 -12.79 2.16 -13.65
CA VAL A 325 -11.90 2.86 -14.60
C VAL A 325 -10.48 2.96 -14.04
N GLU A 326 -9.50 2.60 -14.87
CA GLU A 326 -8.06 2.70 -14.59
C GLU A 326 -7.35 3.23 -15.84
N TRP A 327 -6.40 4.17 -15.70
CA TRP A 327 -5.56 4.64 -16.82
C TRP A 327 -4.16 5.08 -16.37
N ARG A 328 -3.18 4.92 -17.27
CA ARG A 328 -1.74 5.20 -17.04
C ARG A 328 -1.32 6.59 -17.53
N THR A 329 -0.31 7.17 -16.87
CA THR A 329 0.23 8.50 -17.16
C THR A 329 1.31 8.50 -18.25
N ALA A 330 1.32 9.52 -19.12
CA ALA A 330 2.46 9.88 -19.95
C ALA A 330 3.18 11.11 -19.37
N ILE A 331 4.52 11.12 -19.42
CA ILE A 331 5.36 12.22 -18.92
C ILE A 331 5.78 13.10 -20.09
N THR A 332 5.53 14.41 -20.00
CA THR A 332 6.06 15.41 -20.93
C THR A 332 6.99 16.35 -20.18
N THR A 333 8.28 16.34 -20.54
CA THR A 333 9.30 17.23 -19.97
C THR A 333 9.09 18.67 -20.45
N GLN A 334 9.03 19.64 -19.53
CA GLN A 334 9.12 21.07 -19.88
C GLN A 334 10.44 21.66 -19.41
N THR A 335 11.17 22.25 -20.36
CA THR A 335 12.41 22.98 -20.14
C THR A 335 12.12 24.37 -19.58
N ILE A 336 12.68 24.70 -18.40
CA ILE A 336 12.59 26.05 -17.82
C ILE A 336 13.71 26.91 -18.39
N SER A 337 13.36 28.04 -19.00
CA SER A 337 14.30 29.11 -19.38
C SER A 337 14.45 30.13 -18.24
N HIS A 338 15.68 30.56 -17.98
CA HIS A 338 15.97 31.60 -16.97
C HIS A 338 15.70 33.02 -17.53
N PRO A 339 15.11 33.93 -16.73
CA PRO A 339 15.14 35.36 -17.02
C PRO A 339 16.49 35.98 -16.62
N THR A 340 16.92 36.97 -17.41
CA THR A 340 18.18 37.70 -17.27
C THR A 340 18.11 38.81 -16.20
N ASN A 341 19.16 38.93 -15.37
CA ASN A 341 19.33 40.07 -14.45
C ASN A 341 19.91 41.30 -15.15
N SER A 342 19.48 42.49 -14.71
CA SER A 342 20.14 43.78 -14.97
C SER A 342 20.51 44.47 -13.63
N PRO A 343 21.59 45.26 -13.56
CA PRO A 343 22.18 45.68 -12.29
C PRO A 343 21.72 47.07 -11.81
N ILE A 344 21.54 47.25 -10.50
CA ILE A 344 21.45 48.56 -9.85
C ILE A 344 22.35 48.59 -8.58
N THR A 345 22.84 49.79 -8.28
CA THR A 345 24.01 50.13 -7.45
C THR A 345 23.77 50.20 -5.94
N SER A 346 24.85 50.01 -5.17
CA SER A 346 24.98 50.39 -3.75
C SER A 346 25.08 51.93 -3.56
N PRO A 347 24.85 52.45 -2.35
CA PRO A 347 26.00 52.80 -1.51
C PRO A 347 25.86 52.56 0.02
N SER A 348 26.98 52.83 0.71
CA SER A 348 27.35 52.53 2.10
C SER A 348 26.60 53.21 3.26
N GLY A 349 26.59 52.57 4.44
CA GLY A 349 26.30 53.18 5.76
C GLY A 349 26.79 52.35 6.96
N ARG A 350 27.09 52.99 8.11
CA ARG A 350 27.66 52.39 9.35
C ARG A 350 26.94 52.99 10.60
N ILE A 351 27.17 52.66 11.89
CA ILE A 351 28.27 51.95 12.59
C ILE A 351 27.80 51.43 14.00
N PHE A 352 28.27 50.25 14.46
CA PHE A 352 28.25 49.75 15.88
C PHE A 352 26.88 49.45 16.56
N SER A 353 26.73 48.62 17.61
CA SER A 353 27.63 47.76 18.44
C SER A 353 26.84 46.58 19.10
N GLY A 354 27.46 45.53 19.70
CA GLY A 354 26.65 44.53 20.44
C GLY A 354 27.20 43.27 21.14
N ARG A 355 28.42 42.74 20.87
CA ARG A 355 29.02 41.53 21.51
C ARG A 355 28.22 40.18 21.32
N PRO A 356 28.71 39.01 21.80
CA PRO A 356 29.81 38.28 21.14
C PRO A 356 29.52 36.80 20.75
N ARG A 357 30.40 36.25 19.91
CA ARG A 357 30.38 34.91 19.30
C ARG A 357 30.51 33.74 20.29
N TRP A 358 30.00 32.58 19.87
CA TRP A 358 30.81 31.36 19.70
C TRP A 358 30.64 30.83 18.28
N SER A 359 31.73 30.46 17.60
CA SER A 359 31.67 29.87 16.26
C SER A 359 32.86 28.93 16.06
N TRP A 360 32.60 27.63 15.90
CA TRP A 360 33.61 26.65 15.51
C TRP A 360 33.91 26.75 14.02
N ASN A 361 35.19 26.94 13.68
CA ASN A 361 35.74 26.66 12.36
C ASN A 361 37.26 26.58 12.47
N SER A 362 37.83 25.38 12.34
CA SER A 362 39.14 25.09 11.73
C SER A 362 39.56 23.65 12.02
N CYS A 363 39.42 22.76 11.03
CA CYS A 363 40.37 21.67 10.82
C CYS A 363 40.27 21.21 9.36
N CYS A 364 41.00 21.88 8.48
CA CYS A 364 41.19 21.43 7.11
C CYS A 364 42.19 20.27 7.10
N GLY A 365 41.80 19.12 6.54
CA GLY A 365 42.68 17.99 6.25
C GLY A 365 42.45 17.50 4.83
N LEU A 366 43.36 17.87 3.92
CA LEU A 366 43.35 17.42 2.51
C LEU A 366 43.78 15.96 2.40
N MET A 367 43.15 15.18 1.50
CA MET A 367 43.72 14.15 0.59
C MET A 367 42.58 13.39 -0.14
N PRO A 368 42.81 12.66 -1.27
CA PRO A 368 42.11 13.02 -2.50
C PRO A 368 41.24 11.93 -3.15
N LYS A 369 40.62 12.29 -4.29
CA LYS A 369 39.87 11.40 -5.21
C LYS A 369 40.78 10.44 -6.00
N ARG A 370 40.14 9.37 -6.52
CA ARG A 370 40.58 8.25 -7.39
C ARG A 370 40.69 6.93 -6.60
N TRP A 371 40.22 5.78 -7.09
CA TRP A 371 39.61 5.46 -8.40
C TRP A 371 38.12 5.13 -8.29
#